data_AF-A0A9P5URB1-F1
#
_entry.id   AF-A0A9P5URB1-F1
#
_cell.length_a   1.000
_cell.length_b   1.000
_cell.length_c   1.000
_cell.angle_alpha   90.00
_cell.angle_beta   90.00
_cell.angle_gamma   90.00
#
_symmetry.space_group_name_H-M   'P 1'
#
loop_
_entity.id
_entity.type
_entity.pdbx_description
1 polymer ?
#
loop_
_entity_poly.entity_id
_entity_poly.type
_entity_poly.pdbx_seq_one_letter_code
_entity_poly.pdbx_strand_id
1 'polypeptide(L)'
;MALTTDSTTPTTEAVKEATSQSISVAIHAAKLEKEYNFTPEHPELDHSQKQRMLDAKVYNPSDPLLVYERARARDLMRVYNSSTANTPEELVKRQSILHLLTRGKMGTGCWIEPPFNCDYGCNITMGNNVYMNFNCVVLDCGYVDIGDNVFFAPNVQVFGAAHPINPLTRSKGVEFGMPIKIGNDVWVGGGAIICPGVTIGDGVTIGAGSVVTKNVPPYTVVGGNPAKILKVLDREECQKEDREYEELKALGKAFEDWTPVPKGTLALPPSK
;
A
#
# COMPACT_ATOMS: atom_id res chain seq x y z
N MET A 1 3.38 34.68 -2.39
CA MET A 1 2.97 34.23 -3.73
C MET A 1 1.84 33.24 -3.53
N ALA A 2 0.64 33.61 -3.95
CA ALA A 2 -0.59 32.85 -3.69
C ALA A 2 -0.67 31.60 -4.57
N LEU A 3 -1.10 30.48 -3.98
CA LEU A 3 -1.61 29.32 -4.72
C LEU A 3 -3.07 29.13 -4.30
N THR A 4 -3.96 29.63 -5.14
CA THR A 4 -5.38 29.29 -5.16
C THR A 4 -5.52 27.88 -5.73
N THR A 5 -6.23 26.98 -5.06
CA THR A 5 -6.68 25.73 -5.70
C THR A 5 -8.19 25.63 -5.62
N ASP A 6 -8.77 25.69 -6.80
CA ASP A 6 -10.18 25.72 -7.12
C ASP A 6 -10.69 24.28 -7.13
N SER A 7 -11.73 23.98 -6.33
CA SER A 7 -12.39 22.68 -6.35
C SER A 7 -13.24 22.59 -7.61
N THR A 8 -12.74 21.89 -8.63
CA THR A 8 -13.50 21.63 -9.85
C THR A 8 -13.45 20.14 -10.18
N THR A 9 -14.59 19.59 -10.55
CA THR A 9 -14.69 18.35 -11.34
C THR A 9 -13.58 18.32 -12.40
N PRO A 10 -12.90 17.19 -12.62
CA PRO A 10 -11.68 17.16 -13.42
C PRO A 10 -11.91 17.82 -14.77
N THR A 11 -11.23 18.93 -15.01
CA THR A 11 -11.28 19.59 -16.32
C THR A 11 -10.69 18.63 -17.36
N THR A 12 -11.15 18.74 -18.60
CA THR A 12 -10.61 17.97 -19.74
C THR A 12 -9.09 18.10 -19.87
N GLU A 13 -8.48 19.16 -19.31
CA GLU A 13 -7.04 19.40 -19.24
C GLU A 13 -6.34 18.58 -18.15
N ALA A 14 -6.88 18.49 -16.94
CA ALA A 14 -6.32 17.64 -15.88
C ALA A 14 -6.33 16.15 -16.26
N VAL A 15 -7.39 15.70 -16.94
CA VAL A 15 -7.48 14.34 -17.49
C VAL A 15 -6.45 14.14 -18.61
N LYS A 16 -6.22 15.14 -19.47
CA LYS A 16 -5.19 15.09 -20.52
C LYS A 16 -3.77 15.08 -19.94
N GLU A 17 -3.51 15.83 -18.88
CA GLU A 17 -2.21 15.90 -18.22
C GLU A 17 -1.88 14.59 -17.48
N ALA A 18 -2.84 14.03 -16.76
CA ALA A 18 -2.72 12.70 -16.15
C ALA A 18 -2.53 11.59 -17.21
N THR A 19 -3.24 11.68 -18.34
CA THR A 19 -3.09 10.74 -19.46
C THR A 19 -1.76 10.90 -20.20
N SER A 20 -1.26 12.12 -20.34
CA SER A 20 0.05 12.41 -20.95
C SER A 20 1.20 11.91 -20.06
N GLN A 21 1.08 12.11 -18.74
CA GLN A 21 2.02 11.55 -17.76
C GLN A 21 1.98 10.02 -17.74
N SER A 22 0.80 9.39 -17.83
CA SER A 22 0.70 7.92 -17.84
C SER A 22 1.29 7.28 -19.11
N ILE A 23 1.12 7.91 -20.28
CA ILE A 23 1.78 7.48 -21.52
C ILE A 23 3.31 7.62 -21.41
N SER A 24 3.80 8.71 -20.80
CA SER A 24 5.22 8.92 -20.54
C SER A 24 5.82 7.83 -19.64
N VAL A 25 5.11 7.44 -18.58
CA VAL A 25 5.53 6.39 -17.64
C VAL A 25 5.63 5.02 -18.32
N ALA A 26 4.64 4.61 -19.11
CA ALA A 26 4.67 3.30 -19.79
C ALA A 26 5.80 3.20 -20.85
N ILE A 27 6.03 4.28 -21.60
CA ILE A 27 7.13 4.35 -22.58
C ILE A 27 8.49 4.29 -21.86
N HIS A 28 8.63 5.05 -20.77
CA HIS A 28 9.86 5.07 -19.98
C HIS A 28 10.10 3.71 -19.31
N ALA A 29 9.06 3.04 -18.80
CA ALA A 29 9.13 1.69 -18.26
C ALA A 29 9.74 0.70 -19.27
N ALA A 30 9.27 0.68 -20.52
CA ALA A 30 9.84 -0.18 -21.56
C ALA A 30 11.31 0.12 -21.89
N LYS A 31 11.75 1.38 -21.72
CA LYS A 31 13.17 1.74 -21.82
C LYS A 31 13.97 1.14 -20.65
N LEU A 32 13.47 1.28 -19.42
CA LEU A 32 14.15 0.75 -18.22
C LEU A 32 14.29 -0.77 -18.26
N GLU A 33 13.30 -1.50 -18.77
CA GLU A 33 13.40 -2.97 -18.93
C GLU A 33 14.63 -3.37 -19.75
N LYS A 34 14.89 -2.65 -20.85
CA LYS A 34 16.06 -2.88 -21.72
C LYS A 34 17.35 -2.40 -21.07
N GLU A 35 17.32 -1.23 -20.42
CA GLU A 35 18.50 -0.59 -19.82
C GLU A 35 19.06 -1.39 -18.64
N TYR A 36 18.19 -1.88 -17.74
CA TYR A 36 18.59 -2.60 -16.54
C TYR A 36 18.56 -4.12 -16.68
N ASN A 37 18.11 -4.63 -17.84
CA ASN A 37 18.01 -6.04 -18.16
C ASN A 37 17.32 -6.84 -17.03
N PHE A 38 16.13 -6.37 -16.62
CA PHE A 38 15.35 -7.03 -15.58
C PHE A 38 15.03 -8.46 -15.99
N THR A 39 15.01 -9.39 -15.03
CA THR A 39 14.59 -10.78 -15.27
C THR A 39 13.27 -10.79 -16.06
N PRO A 40 13.21 -11.43 -17.24
CA PRO A 40 12.05 -11.38 -18.11
C PRO A 40 10.87 -12.17 -17.53
N GLU A 41 9.68 -11.92 -18.05
CA GLU A 41 8.52 -12.75 -17.74
C GLU A 41 8.58 -14.07 -18.52
N HIS A 42 8.03 -15.12 -17.92
CA HIS A 42 8.03 -16.48 -18.44
C HIS A 42 6.60 -17.02 -18.58
N PRO A 43 5.77 -16.44 -19.46
CA PRO A 43 4.36 -16.84 -19.61
C PRO A 43 4.19 -18.30 -20.06
N GLU A 44 5.22 -18.89 -20.66
CA GLU A 44 5.26 -20.27 -21.13
C GLU A 44 5.41 -21.33 -20.02
N LEU A 45 5.86 -20.94 -18.82
CA LEU A 45 6.00 -21.85 -17.69
C LEU A 45 4.63 -22.24 -17.11
N ASP A 46 4.59 -23.35 -16.37
CA ASP A 46 3.36 -23.82 -15.73
C ASP A 46 2.87 -22.86 -14.64
N HIS A 47 1.60 -22.45 -14.72
CA HIS A 47 0.96 -21.54 -13.76
C HIS A 47 0.24 -22.29 -12.63
N SER A 48 0.28 -23.63 -12.60
CA SER A 48 -0.48 -24.41 -11.62
C SER A 48 -0.16 -24.04 -10.16
N GLN A 49 1.12 -23.86 -9.81
CA GLN A 49 1.51 -23.47 -8.45
C GLN A 49 1.16 -22.02 -8.15
N LYS A 50 1.29 -21.12 -9.14
CA LYS A 50 0.86 -19.72 -9.02
C LYS A 50 -0.65 -19.61 -8.77
N GLN A 51 -1.47 -20.36 -9.52
CA GLN A 51 -2.91 -20.39 -9.30
C GLN A 51 -3.24 -20.91 -7.90
N ARG A 52 -2.56 -21.96 -7.43
CA ARG A 52 -2.75 -22.47 -6.06
C ARG A 52 -2.38 -21.42 -5.01
N MET A 53 -1.26 -20.72 -5.20
CA MET A 53 -0.82 -19.63 -4.32
C MET A 53 -1.90 -18.54 -4.20
N LEU A 54 -2.44 -18.08 -5.34
CA LEU A 54 -3.45 -17.02 -5.39
C LEU A 54 -4.84 -17.47 -4.91
N ASP A 55 -5.15 -18.76 -5.03
CA ASP A 55 -6.37 -19.39 -4.49
C ASP A 55 -6.32 -19.65 -2.97
N ALA A 56 -5.28 -19.18 -2.27
CA ALA A 56 -5.00 -19.51 -0.86
C ALA A 56 -4.89 -21.02 -0.58
N LYS A 57 -4.44 -21.79 -1.57
CA LYS A 57 -4.13 -23.22 -1.42
C LYS A 57 -2.64 -23.40 -1.15
N VAL A 58 -2.31 -24.54 -0.56
CA VAL A 58 -0.92 -24.95 -0.36
C VAL A 58 -0.22 -25.07 -1.72
N TYR A 59 0.93 -24.42 -1.89
CA TYR A 59 1.74 -24.43 -3.11
C TYR A 59 3.22 -24.70 -2.79
N ASN A 60 3.99 -25.05 -3.83
CA ASN A 60 5.44 -25.17 -3.78
C ASN A 60 6.10 -23.81 -4.12
N PRO A 61 6.71 -23.10 -3.16
CA PRO A 61 7.35 -21.82 -3.44
C PRO A 61 8.60 -21.94 -4.30
N SER A 62 9.21 -23.12 -4.41
CA SER A 62 10.36 -23.39 -5.29
C SER A 62 9.97 -23.68 -6.74
N ASP A 63 8.70 -23.53 -7.10
CA ASP A 63 8.24 -23.62 -8.49
C ASP A 63 9.03 -22.66 -9.40
N PRO A 64 9.46 -23.09 -10.62
CA PRO A 64 10.27 -22.26 -11.50
C PRO A 64 9.65 -20.91 -11.82
N LEU A 65 8.34 -20.84 -12.14
CA LEU A 65 7.68 -19.57 -12.46
C LEU A 65 7.73 -18.63 -11.27
N LEU A 66 7.40 -19.13 -10.06
CA LEU A 66 7.43 -18.32 -8.84
C LEU A 66 8.84 -17.84 -8.49
N VAL A 67 9.88 -18.66 -8.73
CA VAL A 67 11.28 -18.26 -8.53
C VAL A 67 11.64 -17.12 -9.48
N TYR A 68 11.28 -17.21 -10.77
CA TYR A 68 11.55 -16.16 -11.74
C TYR A 68 10.80 -14.87 -11.44
N GLU A 69 9.53 -14.93 -11.05
CA GLU A 69 8.76 -13.72 -10.72
C GLU A 69 9.32 -13.01 -9.48
N ARG A 70 9.75 -13.73 -8.44
CA ARG A 70 10.45 -13.11 -7.30
C ARG A 70 11.81 -12.54 -7.68
N ALA A 71 12.55 -13.19 -8.58
CA ALA A 71 13.82 -12.65 -9.08
C ALA A 71 13.61 -11.32 -9.82
N ARG A 72 12.57 -11.25 -10.67
CA ARG A 72 12.17 -10.01 -11.36
C ARG A 72 11.78 -8.91 -10.38
N ALA A 73 10.97 -9.20 -9.36
CA ALA A 73 10.62 -8.22 -8.34
C ALA A 73 11.87 -7.67 -7.62
N ARG A 74 12.82 -8.54 -7.27
CA ARG A 74 14.09 -8.13 -6.64
C ARG A 74 14.95 -7.26 -7.55
N ASP A 75 15.01 -7.55 -8.84
CA ASP A 75 15.73 -6.70 -9.80
C ASP A 75 15.13 -5.29 -9.89
N LEU A 76 13.79 -5.20 -9.95
CA LEU A 76 13.07 -3.93 -9.97
C LEU A 76 13.31 -3.15 -8.67
N MET A 77 13.14 -3.81 -7.52
CA MET A 77 13.36 -3.18 -6.21
C MET A 77 14.82 -2.77 -5.99
N ARG A 78 15.81 -3.50 -6.52
CA ARG A 78 17.22 -3.10 -6.47
C ARG A 78 17.41 -1.73 -7.11
N VAL A 79 16.84 -1.52 -8.30
CA VAL A 79 16.93 -0.22 -8.98
C VAL A 79 16.10 0.83 -8.25
N TYR A 80 14.87 0.51 -7.84
CA TYR A 80 14.01 1.41 -7.08
C TYR A 80 14.67 1.92 -5.80
N ASN A 81 15.22 1.02 -4.99
CA ASN A 81 15.82 1.32 -3.70
C ASN A 81 17.14 2.09 -3.79
N SER A 82 17.75 2.11 -4.98
CA SER A 82 18.93 2.93 -5.29
C SER A 82 18.60 4.28 -5.93
N SER A 83 17.33 4.52 -6.28
CA SER A 83 16.90 5.75 -6.96
C SER A 83 16.79 6.93 -6.01
N THR A 84 16.95 8.14 -6.55
CA THR A 84 16.74 9.39 -5.80
C THR A 84 15.38 10.02 -6.16
N ALA A 85 15.01 11.13 -5.54
CA ALA A 85 13.83 11.91 -5.90
C ALA A 85 14.16 13.38 -6.18
N ASN A 86 15.41 13.65 -6.56
CA ASN A 86 15.95 15.01 -6.61
C ASN A 86 15.84 15.68 -7.98
N THR A 87 15.40 14.95 -9.01
CA THR A 87 15.22 15.46 -10.37
C THR A 87 13.92 14.93 -10.99
N PRO A 88 13.29 15.66 -11.93
CA PRO A 88 12.10 15.17 -12.64
C PRO A 88 12.29 13.82 -13.33
N GLU A 89 13.49 13.56 -13.87
CA GLU A 89 13.81 12.27 -14.52
C GLU A 89 13.80 11.11 -13.51
N GLU A 90 14.38 11.31 -12.33
CA GLU A 90 14.37 10.29 -11.27
C GLU A 90 12.96 10.05 -10.70
N LEU A 91 12.11 11.10 -10.66
CA LEU A 91 10.69 10.93 -10.32
C LEU A 91 9.96 10.04 -11.34
N VAL A 92 10.14 10.30 -12.64
CA VAL A 92 9.54 9.47 -13.71
C VAL A 92 10.09 8.04 -13.66
N LYS A 93 11.39 7.86 -13.40
CA LYS A 93 12.01 6.56 -13.22
C LYS A 93 11.38 5.77 -12.07
N ARG A 94 11.19 6.39 -10.90
CA ARG A 94 10.51 5.76 -9.75
C ARG A 94 9.11 5.28 -10.13
N GLN A 95 8.30 6.16 -10.72
CA GLN A 95 6.95 5.82 -11.15
C GLN A 95 6.94 4.71 -12.20
N SER A 96 7.90 4.71 -13.14
CA SER A 96 8.05 3.67 -14.17
C SER A 96 8.42 2.32 -13.57
N ILE A 97 9.27 2.28 -12.55
CA ILE A 97 9.63 1.03 -11.86
C ILE A 97 8.45 0.50 -11.05
N LEU A 98 7.69 1.36 -10.34
CA LEU A 98 6.47 0.95 -9.65
C LEU A 98 5.41 0.43 -10.62
N HIS A 99 5.28 1.07 -11.79
CA HIS A 99 4.41 0.59 -12.86
C HIS A 99 4.82 -0.81 -13.35
N LEU A 100 6.10 -1.05 -13.60
CA LEU A 100 6.61 -2.39 -13.96
C LEU A 100 6.37 -3.41 -12.85
N LEU A 101 6.67 -3.03 -11.60
CA LEU A 101 6.54 -3.89 -10.43
C LEU A 101 5.10 -4.36 -10.20
N THR A 102 4.14 -3.45 -10.33
CA THR A 102 2.72 -3.73 -10.14
C THR A 102 2.00 -4.17 -11.43
N ARG A 103 2.72 -4.28 -12.55
CA ARG A 103 2.15 -4.50 -13.90
C ARG A 103 1.04 -3.49 -14.25
N GLY A 104 1.26 -2.24 -13.87
CA GLY A 104 0.34 -1.13 -14.13
C GLY A 104 -0.88 -1.07 -13.21
N LYS A 105 -0.96 -1.91 -12.17
CA LYS A 105 -2.07 -1.94 -11.21
C LYS A 105 -1.90 -0.91 -10.09
N MET A 106 -1.67 0.34 -10.47
CA MET A 106 -1.58 1.47 -9.55
C MET A 106 -2.32 2.68 -10.11
N GLY A 107 -3.09 3.36 -9.25
CA GLY A 107 -3.74 4.63 -9.59
C GLY A 107 -2.76 5.80 -9.64
N THR A 108 -3.32 7.00 -9.77
CA THR A 108 -2.54 8.25 -9.83
C THR A 108 -2.12 8.72 -8.43
N GLY A 109 -1.04 9.49 -8.34
CA GLY A 109 -0.61 10.07 -7.06
C GLY A 109 -0.04 9.07 -6.04
N CYS A 110 0.31 7.85 -6.46
CA CYS A 110 0.97 6.89 -5.58
C CYS A 110 2.44 7.25 -5.36
N TRP A 111 2.91 7.14 -4.12
CA TRP A 111 4.28 7.44 -3.74
C TRP A 111 4.79 6.49 -2.65
N ILE A 112 5.93 5.86 -2.90
CA ILE A 112 6.53 4.89 -1.96
C ILE A 112 7.96 5.34 -1.66
N GLU A 113 8.26 5.63 -0.40
CA GLU A 113 9.62 5.98 0.00
C GLU A 113 10.54 4.75 0.03
N PRO A 114 11.68 4.78 -0.67
CA PRO A 114 12.65 3.71 -0.58
C PRO A 114 13.42 3.70 0.77
N PRO A 115 13.83 2.53 1.29
CA PRO A 115 13.69 1.23 0.65
C PRO A 115 12.28 0.64 0.83
N PHE A 116 11.81 -0.02 -0.22
CA PHE A 116 10.59 -0.81 -0.26
C PHE A 116 10.91 -2.25 -0.62
N ASN A 117 10.19 -3.21 0.00
CA ASN A 117 10.38 -4.64 -0.29
C ASN A 117 9.04 -5.36 -0.46
N CYS A 118 8.97 -6.27 -1.43
CA CYS A 118 7.85 -7.17 -1.69
C CYS A 118 8.33 -8.53 -2.24
N ASP A 119 7.44 -9.52 -2.35
CA ASP A 119 7.81 -10.83 -2.90
C ASP A 119 7.79 -10.81 -4.43
N TYR A 120 6.66 -10.41 -5.02
CA TYR A 120 6.39 -10.44 -6.46
C TYR A 120 6.11 -9.04 -7.03
N GLY A 121 5.49 -8.16 -6.24
CA GLY A 121 5.01 -6.85 -6.67
C GLY A 121 3.75 -6.92 -7.55
N CYS A 122 3.70 -7.89 -8.48
CA CYS A 122 2.61 -8.03 -9.44
C CYS A 122 1.30 -8.50 -8.80
N ASN A 123 1.26 -8.85 -7.51
CA ASN A 123 0.02 -9.18 -6.81
C ASN A 123 -0.49 -8.03 -5.94
N ILE A 124 0.23 -6.90 -5.93
CA ILE A 124 -0.21 -5.65 -5.29
C ILE A 124 -1.09 -4.89 -6.28
N THR A 125 -2.20 -4.34 -5.77
CA THR A 125 -3.06 -3.38 -6.48
C THR A 125 -3.20 -2.15 -5.61
N MET A 126 -2.99 -0.96 -6.17
CA MET A 126 -3.13 0.32 -5.46
C MET A 126 -4.16 1.21 -6.15
N GLY A 127 -5.05 1.81 -5.38
CA GLY A 127 -5.92 2.91 -5.82
C GLY A 127 -5.14 4.19 -6.09
N ASN A 128 -5.81 5.33 -6.03
CA ASN A 128 -5.21 6.65 -6.14
C ASN A 128 -4.69 7.12 -4.78
N ASN A 129 -3.67 7.98 -4.80
CA ASN A 129 -3.19 8.69 -3.61
C ASN A 129 -2.70 7.76 -2.48
N VAL A 130 -2.07 6.63 -2.84
CA VAL A 130 -1.44 5.72 -1.87
C VAL A 130 -0.04 6.23 -1.52
N TYR A 131 0.20 6.50 -0.24
CA TYR A 131 1.51 6.89 0.27
C TYR A 131 2.08 5.81 1.20
N MET A 132 3.28 5.32 0.91
CA MET A 132 4.05 4.46 1.81
C MET A 132 5.34 5.15 2.24
N ASN A 133 5.54 5.26 3.55
CA ASN A 133 6.77 5.83 4.10
C ASN A 133 7.89 4.77 4.17
N PHE A 134 9.08 5.18 4.64
CA PHE A 134 10.30 4.39 4.62
C PHE A 134 10.14 2.98 5.19
N ASN A 135 10.86 2.02 4.59
CA ASN A 135 11.01 0.65 5.08
C ASN A 135 9.69 -0.16 5.15
N CYS A 136 8.69 0.19 4.35
CA CYS A 136 7.50 -0.67 4.24
C CYS A 136 7.82 -1.99 3.55
N VAL A 137 7.17 -3.06 4.00
CA VAL A 137 7.29 -4.42 3.44
C VAL A 137 5.91 -4.96 3.10
N VAL A 138 5.74 -5.48 1.88
CA VAL A 138 4.47 -6.10 1.42
C VAL A 138 4.76 -7.49 0.85
N LEU A 139 4.53 -8.54 1.63
CA LEU A 139 4.68 -9.93 1.18
C LEU A 139 3.43 -10.37 0.42
N ASP A 140 3.44 -10.18 -0.90
CA ASP A 140 2.28 -10.34 -1.79
C ASP A 140 2.15 -11.76 -2.39
N CYS A 141 2.37 -12.82 -1.60
CA CYS A 141 2.03 -14.18 -2.02
C CYS A 141 0.52 -14.34 -2.27
N GLY A 142 -0.32 -13.70 -1.44
CA GLY A 142 -1.74 -13.48 -1.75
C GLY A 142 -1.95 -12.11 -2.40
N TYR A 143 -3.11 -11.89 -3.02
CA TYR A 143 -3.48 -10.56 -3.50
C TYR A 143 -3.46 -9.54 -2.35
N VAL A 144 -2.86 -8.38 -2.58
CA VAL A 144 -2.88 -7.24 -1.65
C VAL A 144 -3.57 -6.09 -2.36
N ASP A 145 -4.84 -5.88 -2.04
CA ASP A 145 -5.66 -4.81 -2.61
C ASP A 145 -5.67 -3.62 -1.66
N ILE A 146 -5.19 -2.46 -2.14
CA ILE A 146 -5.13 -1.20 -1.39
C ILE A 146 -6.04 -0.19 -2.10
N GLY A 147 -6.98 0.39 -1.36
CA GLY A 147 -7.92 1.39 -1.85
C GLY A 147 -7.29 2.76 -2.14
N ASP A 148 -8.16 3.76 -2.23
CA ASP A 148 -7.79 5.17 -2.43
C ASP A 148 -7.41 5.85 -1.11
N ASN A 149 -6.55 6.86 -1.18
CA ASN A 149 -6.17 7.72 -0.04
C ASN A 149 -5.62 6.93 1.18
N VAL A 150 -4.76 5.95 0.92
CA VAL A 150 -4.19 5.12 1.98
C VAL A 150 -2.79 5.60 2.36
N PHE A 151 -2.57 5.81 3.66
CA PHE A 151 -1.30 6.29 4.19
C PHE A 151 -0.67 5.25 5.10
N PHE A 152 0.52 4.78 4.73
CA PHE A 152 1.35 3.91 5.55
C PHE A 152 2.51 4.72 6.12
N ALA A 153 2.60 4.77 7.44
CA ALA A 153 3.74 5.34 8.15
C ALA A 153 4.99 4.42 8.05
N PRO A 154 6.16 4.83 8.57
CA PRO A 154 7.38 4.05 8.40
C PRO A 154 7.32 2.65 9.02
N ASN A 155 8.05 1.71 8.43
CA ASN A 155 8.22 0.33 8.90
C ASN A 155 6.91 -0.49 9.01
N VAL A 156 5.87 -0.11 8.27
CA VAL A 156 4.64 -0.92 8.20
C VAL A 156 4.89 -2.20 7.40
N GLN A 157 4.33 -3.30 7.89
CA GLN A 157 4.52 -4.63 7.32
C GLN A 157 3.15 -5.26 7.00
N VAL A 158 2.95 -5.64 5.73
CA VAL A 158 1.73 -6.27 5.23
C VAL A 158 2.09 -7.68 4.78
N PHE A 159 1.56 -8.70 5.46
CA PHE A 159 2.00 -10.08 5.28
C PHE A 159 0.91 -10.95 4.66
N GLY A 160 0.90 -11.07 3.33
CA GLY A 160 0.06 -12.04 2.61
C GLY A 160 0.62 -13.46 2.62
N ALA A 161 1.91 -13.65 2.92
CA ALA A 161 2.53 -14.98 3.02
C ALA A 161 2.29 -15.64 4.39
N ALA A 162 2.07 -16.96 4.40
CA ALA A 162 1.95 -17.74 5.62
C ALA A 162 2.41 -19.20 5.45
N HIS A 163 2.71 -19.83 6.58
CA HIS A 163 3.16 -21.23 6.67
C HIS A 163 2.24 -22.08 7.54
N PRO A 164 2.18 -23.41 7.30
CA PRO A 164 1.46 -24.31 8.18
C PRO A 164 1.95 -24.21 9.63
N ILE A 165 1.02 -24.17 10.58
CA ILE A 165 1.35 -24.17 12.01
C ILE A 165 1.96 -25.52 12.42
N ASN A 166 1.49 -26.62 11.82
CA ASN A 166 2.04 -27.96 12.05
C ASN A 166 3.49 -28.04 11.54
N PRO A 167 4.49 -28.27 12.41
CA PRO A 167 5.90 -28.31 12.02
C PRO A 167 6.23 -29.43 11.02
N LEU A 168 5.54 -30.57 11.07
CA LEU A 168 5.76 -31.69 10.14
C LEU A 168 5.28 -31.38 8.73
N THR A 169 4.28 -30.52 8.61
CA THR A 169 3.84 -30.02 7.30
C THR A 169 4.73 -28.87 6.85
N ARG A 170 5.07 -27.94 7.75
CA ARG A 170 5.93 -26.78 7.46
C ARG A 170 7.33 -27.19 7.00
N SER A 171 7.90 -28.24 7.58
CA SER A 171 9.24 -28.75 7.19
C SER A 171 9.31 -29.28 5.75
N LYS A 172 8.16 -29.46 5.10
CA LYS A 172 8.08 -29.81 3.67
C LYS A 172 8.28 -28.59 2.75
N GLY A 173 8.46 -27.39 3.33
CA GLY A 173 8.74 -26.16 2.58
C GLY A 173 7.53 -25.58 1.85
N VAL A 174 6.31 -25.91 2.27
CA VAL A 174 5.09 -25.42 1.63
C VAL A 174 4.56 -24.13 2.28
N GLU A 175 3.88 -23.32 1.47
CA GLU A 175 3.34 -22.00 1.83
C GLU A 175 1.87 -21.87 1.40
N PHE A 176 1.20 -20.82 1.87
CA PHE A 176 -0.08 -20.35 1.36
C PHE A 176 -0.14 -18.82 1.34
N GLY A 177 -0.68 -18.25 0.25
CA GLY A 177 -0.94 -16.83 0.11
C GLY A 177 -2.34 -16.49 0.58
N MET A 178 -2.47 -15.60 1.57
CA MET A 178 -3.76 -15.13 2.06
C MET A 178 -4.00 -13.71 1.54
N PRO A 179 -5.15 -13.45 0.90
CA PRO A 179 -5.44 -12.12 0.38
C PRO A 179 -5.61 -11.12 1.52
N ILE A 180 -5.12 -9.90 1.33
CA ILE A 180 -5.30 -8.78 2.23
C ILE A 180 -6.05 -7.69 1.47
N LYS A 181 -7.02 -7.08 2.13
CA LYS A 181 -7.78 -5.96 1.58
C LYS A 181 -7.69 -4.78 2.52
N ILE A 182 -7.30 -3.63 2.00
CA ILE A 182 -7.26 -2.36 2.71
C ILE A 182 -8.20 -1.40 1.99
N GLY A 183 -9.24 -0.96 2.68
CA GLY A 183 -10.24 -0.03 2.16
C GLY A 183 -9.68 1.37 1.89
N ASN A 184 -10.58 2.29 1.60
CA ASN A 184 -10.25 3.68 1.32
C ASN A 184 -10.02 4.50 2.59
N ASP A 185 -9.29 5.61 2.48
CA ASP A 185 -9.12 6.59 3.57
C ASP A 185 -8.52 5.96 4.85
N VAL A 186 -7.65 4.95 4.68
CA VAL A 186 -7.02 4.22 5.79
C VAL A 186 -5.69 4.86 6.17
N TRP A 187 -5.45 5.00 7.47
CA TRP A 187 -4.12 5.36 8.00
C TRP A 187 -3.54 4.23 8.83
N VAL A 188 -2.34 3.78 8.45
CA VAL A 188 -1.58 2.73 9.14
C VAL A 188 -0.37 3.33 9.84
N GLY A 189 -0.43 3.36 11.17
CA GLY A 189 0.62 3.91 12.04
C GLY A 189 1.93 3.12 11.98
N GLY A 190 3.03 3.81 12.32
CA GLY A 190 4.38 3.30 12.07
C GLY A 190 4.67 2.00 12.82
N GLY A 191 5.37 1.07 12.17
CA GLY A 191 5.71 -0.23 12.74
C GLY A 191 4.52 -1.19 12.92
N ALA A 192 3.33 -0.86 12.41
CA ALA A 192 2.20 -1.78 12.48
C ALA A 192 2.40 -2.99 11.53
N ILE A 193 1.79 -4.11 11.89
CA ILE A 193 1.81 -5.37 11.17
C ILE A 193 0.37 -5.77 10.83
N ILE A 194 0.09 -5.99 9.55
CA ILE A 194 -1.17 -6.54 9.05
C ILE A 194 -0.95 -8.00 8.71
N CYS A 195 -1.61 -8.89 9.45
CA CYS A 195 -1.45 -10.34 9.31
C CYS A 195 -2.18 -10.91 8.07
N PRO A 196 -1.82 -12.13 7.66
CA PRO A 196 -2.42 -12.81 6.50
C PRO A 196 -3.95 -12.91 6.61
N GLY A 197 -4.65 -12.61 5.51
CA GLY A 197 -6.11 -12.81 5.40
C GLY A 197 -6.97 -11.69 5.99
N VAL A 198 -6.36 -10.59 6.43
CA VAL A 198 -7.07 -9.48 7.07
C VAL A 198 -7.70 -8.54 6.04
N THR A 199 -8.96 -8.19 6.28
CA THR A 199 -9.67 -7.09 5.62
C THR A 199 -9.79 -5.89 6.57
N ILE A 200 -9.31 -4.74 6.13
CA ILE A 200 -9.45 -3.43 6.79
C ILE A 200 -10.52 -2.64 6.05
N GLY A 201 -11.56 -2.21 6.77
CA GLY A 201 -12.62 -1.36 6.22
C GLY A 201 -12.18 0.09 5.98
N ASP A 202 -13.02 0.84 5.28
CA ASP A 202 -12.75 2.25 4.94
C ASP A 202 -12.66 3.15 6.19
N GLY A 203 -11.85 4.21 6.14
CA GLY A 203 -11.73 5.19 7.20
C GLY A 203 -11.09 4.65 8.50
N VAL A 204 -10.42 3.50 8.43
CA VAL A 204 -9.78 2.89 9.62
C VAL A 204 -8.48 3.59 9.95
N THR A 205 -8.25 3.82 11.25
CA THR A 205 -6.95 4.22 11.78
C THR A 205 -6.34 3.08 12.59
N ILE A 206 -5.15 2.64 12.20
CA ILE A 206 -4.36 1.64 12.93
C ILE A 206 -3.25 2.36 13.69
N GLY A 207 -3.24 2.25 15.02
CA GLY A 207 -2.21 2.85 15.85
C GLY A 207 -0.82 2.27 15.57
N ALA A 208 0.22 3.05 15.84
CA ALA A 208 1.62 2.60 15.70
C ALA A 208 1.91 1.33 16.52
N GLY A 209 2.76 0.46 15.98
CA GLY A 209 3.18 -0.81 16.61
C GLY A 209 2.07 -1.86 16.76
N SER A 210 0.92 -1.66 16.14
CA SER A 210 -0.21 -2.61 16.26
C SER A 210 0.04 -3.90 15.48
N VAL A 211 -0.46 -5.03 16.00
CA VAL A 211 -0.46 -6.31 15.28
C VAL A 211 -1.91 -6.71 14.97
N VAL A 212 -2.32 -6.44 13.74
CA VAL A 212 -3.70 -6.64 13.28
C VAL A 212 -3.88 -8.07 12.80
N THR A 213 -4.57 -8.88 13.63
CA THR A 213 -4.75 -10.32 13.43
C THR A 213 -6.18 -10.70 12.98
N LYS A 214 -7.08 -9.73 12.88
CA LYS A 214 -8.49 -9.92 12.54
C LYS A 214 -8.99 -8.77 11.70
N ASN A 215 -10.04 -9.02 10.92
CA ASN A 215 -10.71 -7.99 10.13
C ASN A 215 -11.14 -6.80 11.01
N VAL A 216 -11.01 -5.60 10.45
CA VAL A 216 -11.30 -4.34 11.14
C VAL A 216 -12.48 -3.66 10.44
N PRO A 217 -13.60 -3.39 11.15
CA PRO A 217 -14.75 -2.70 10.58
C PRO A 217 -14.40 -1.27 10.13
N PRO A 218 -15.10 -0.71 9.13
CA PRO A 218 -14.93 0.67 8.71
C PRO A 218 -15.10 1.69 9.85
N TYR A 219 -14.46 2.86 9.74
CA TYR A 219 -14.55 3.98 10.68
C TYR A 219 -14.21 3.59 12.12
N THR A 220 -13.18 2.76 12.30
CA THR A 220 -12.69 2.38 13.63
C THR A 220 -11.23 2.77 13.81
N VAL A 221 -10.89 3.09 15.06
CA VAL A 221 -9.51 3.25 15.52
C VAL A 221 -9.13 1.99 16.25
N VAL A 222 -8.10 1.28 15.80
CA VAL A 222 -7.57 0.08 16.44
C VAL A 222 -6.15 0.29 16.94
N GLY A 223 -5.77 -0.42 17.99
CA GLY A 223 -4.41 -0.38 18.52
C GLY A 223 -4.02 -1.60 19.35
N GLY A 224 -2.72 -1.85 19.49
CA GLY A 224 -2.15 -2.85 20.38
C GLY A 224 -1.72 -4.16 19.70
N ASN A 225 -1.22 -5.11 20.49
CA ASN A 225 -0.77 -6.42 20.05
C ASN A 225 -1.36 -7.53 20.97
N PRO A 226 -2.36 -8.30 20.50
CA PRO A 226 -3.07 -8.14 19.23
C PRO A 226 -3.96 -6.89 19.23
N ALA A 227 -4.15 -6.28 18.06
CA ALA A 227 -4.92 -5.05 17.91
C ALA A 227 -6.38 -5.22 18.37
N LYS A 228 -6.91 -4.20 19.06
CA LYS A 228 -8.29 -4.11 19.53
C LYS A 228 -8.90 -2.79 19.08
N ILE A 229 -10.23 -2.76 18.94
CA ILE A 229 -10.98 -1.51 18.72
C ILE A 229 -10.84 -0.64 19.96
N LEU A 230 -10.36 0.59 19.76
CA LEU A 230 -10.20 1.63 20.77
C LEU A 230 -11.31 2.67 20.69
N LYS A 231 -11.73 3.03 19.47
CA LYS A 231 -12.80 4.00 19.21
C LYS A 231 -13.54 3.59 17.94
N VAL A 232 -14.85 3.83 17.91
CA VAL A 232 -15.64 3.89 16.66
C VAL A 232 -15.86 5.37 16.37
N LEU A 233 -15.57 5.79 15.15
CA LEU A 233 -15.76 7.16 14.71
C LEU A 233 -17.21 7.34 14.26
N ASP A 234 -17.82 8.43 14.71
CA ASP A 234 -19.12 8.85 14.21
C ASP A 234 -18.94 9.58 12.87
N ARG A 235 -19.69 9.17 11.84
CA ARG A 235 -19.50 9.72 10.49
C ARG A 235 -19.98 11.15 10.38
N GLU A 236 -21.03 11.52 11.08
CA GLU A 236 -21.54 12.90 11.04
C GLU A 236 -20.58 13.85 11.73
N GLU A 237 -19.95 13.41 12.84
CA GLU A 237 -18.87 14.10 13.52
C GLU A 237 -17.68 14.32 12.56
N CYS A 238 -17.19 13.26 11.89
CA CYS A 238 -16.10 13.38 10.92
C CYS A 238 -16.42 14.36 9.78
N GLN A 239 -17.64 14.32 9.23
CA GLN A 239 -18.05 15.23 8.17
C GLN A 239 -18.15 16.68 8.64
N LYS A 240 -18.52 16.89 9.91
CA LYS A 240 -18.55 18.23 10.49
C LYS A 240 -17.13 18.78 10.66
N GLU A 241 -16.21 17.96 11.18
CA GLU A 241 -14.79 18.32 11.31
C GLU A 241 -14.17 18.68 9.95
N ASP A 242 -14.50 17.93 8.90
CA ASP A 242 -14.04 18.19 7.52
C ASP A 242 -14.57 19.52 6.96
N ARG A 243 -15.88 19.81 7.13
CA ARG A 243 -16.45 21.11 6.71
C ARG A 243 -15.79 22.29 7.42
N GLU A 244 -15.56 22.16 8.72
CA GLU A 244 -14.88 23.20 9.51
C GLU A 244 -13.44 23.42 9.02
N TYR A 245 -12.71 22.34 8.71
CA TYR A 245 -11.39 22.44 8.10
C TYR A 245 -11.41 23.18 6.76
N GLU A 246 -12.32 22.82 5.86
CA GLU A 246 -12.41 23.46 4.53
C GLU A 246 -12.85 24.93 4.61
N GLU A 247 -13.75 25.28 5.54
CA GLU A 247 -14.11 26.69 5.81
C GLU A 247 -12.90 27.50 6.29
N LEU A 248 -12.14 26.98 7.25
CA LEU A 248 -10.93 27.64 7.74
C LEU A 248 -9.86 27.73 6.66
N LYS A 249 -9.72 26.71 5.81
CA LYS A 249 -8.78 26.69 4.69
C LYS A 249 -9.14 27.73 3.65
N ALA A 250 -10.41 27.89 3.31
CA ALA A 250 -10.89 28.93 2.40
C ALA A 250 -10.60 30.34 2.91
N LEU A 251 -10.56 30.52 4.24
CA LEU A 251 -10.19 31.77 4.90
C LEU A 251 -8.67 31.98 5.03
N GLY A 252 -7.84 31.01 4.61
CA GLY A 252 -6.39 31.03 4.80
C GLY A 252 -5.94 30.78 6.25
N LYS A 253 -6.85 30.26 7.09
CA LYS A 253 -6.69 30.13 8.55
C LYS A 253 -6.57 28.70 9.04
N ALA A 254 -6.66 27.69 8.17
CA ALA A 254 -6.60 26.28 8.57
C ALA A 254 -5.35 25.94 9.40
N PHE A 255 -4.18 26.51 9.09
CA PHE A 255 -2.95 26.22 9.85
C PHE A 255 -2.86 26.97 11.19
N GLU A 256 -3.68 28.00 11.40
CA GLU A 256 -3.68 28.85 12.59
C GLU A 256 -4.77 28.42 13.58
N ASP A 257 -5.96 28.16 13.05
CA ASP A 257 -7.18 28.07 13.84
C ASP A 257 -7.75 26.64 13.90
N TRP A 258 -7.44 25.77 12.92
CA TRP A 258 -7.87 24.39 12.99
C TRP A 258 -6.94 23.61 13.92
N THR A 259 -7.52 23.00 14.95
CA THR A 259 -6.79 22.08 15.83
C THR A 259 -7.43 20.71 15.75
N PRO A 260 -6.63 19.63 15.60
CA PRO A 260 -7.18 18.30 15.81
C PRO A 260 -7.68 18.23 17.25
N VAL A 261 -8.86 17.64 17.46
CA VAL A 261 -9.50 17.56 18.79
C VAL A 261 -8.45 17.18 19.83
N PRO A 262 -8.13 18.06 20.81
CA PRO A 262 -7.10 17.81 21.78
C PRO A 262 -7.48 16.59 22.62
N LYS A 263 -6.92 15.43 22.27
CA LYS A 263 -7.01 14.26 23.13
C LYS A 263 -6.09 14.51 24.31
N GLY A 264 -6.68 14.99 25.42
CA GLY A 264 -6.31 14.45 26.72
C GLY A 264 -6.09 12.96 26.51
N THR A 265 -4.84 12.55 26.75
CA THR A 265 -4.20 11.31 26.33
C THR A 265 -5.19 10.18 26.08
N LEU A 266 -5.04 9.44 24.98
CA LEU A 266 -5.62 8.10 24.79
C LEU A 266 -5.13 7.15 25.91
N ALA A 267 -5.47 7.45 27.15
CA ALA A 267 -5.41 6.55 28.26
C ALA A 267 -6.34 5.42 27.86
N LEU A 268 -5.75 4.28 27.56
CA LEU A 268 -6.48 3.03 27.51
C LEU A 268 -7.37 3.00 28.76
N PRO A 269 -8.67 2.68 28.64
CA PRO A 269 -9.49 2.51 29.83
C PRO A 269 -8.76 1.55 30.78
N PRO A 270 -8.73 1.82 32.10
CA PRO A 270 -8.03 0.97 33.04
C PRO A 270 -8.51 -0.47 32.85
N SER A 271 -7.55 -1.39 32.75
CA SER A 271 -7.82 -2.82 32.64
C SER A 271 -8.77 -3.26 33.77
N LYS A 272 -9.94 -3.81 33.39
CA LYS A 272 -10.80 -4.55 34.32
C LYS A 272 -10.22 -5.93 34.60
#